data_AF-A0A2M6K8W3-F1
#
_entry.id   AF-A0A2M6K8W3-F1
#
_cell.length_a   1.000
_cell.length_b   1.000
_cell.length_c   1.000
_cell.angle_alpha   90.00
_cell.angle_beta   90.00
_cell.angle_gamma   90.00
#
_symmetry.space_group_name_H-M   'P 1'
#
loop_
_entity.id
_entity.type
_entity.pdbx_description
1 polymer ?
#
loop_
_entity_poly.entity_id
_entity_poly.type
_entity_poly.pdbx_seq_one_letter_code
_entity_poly.pdbx_strand_id
1 'polypeptide(L)'
;RAQAARLKIIDVMDNAISQPKAEISQYAPSIEEIQLKKELIGTVIGPGGKMIRSIIENTGTEINVNDEGLVTVAGVDRTKVAEAIEFIKNLVREIEPGEEFEGTVTRIMAFGAFVEVLPGKEGLVHVSKMSSGFVKDPADIVSVGDKVKVKVNEIDSQGRINLQMTAMPDGTPIVIQEQPQGSDGRRQGGGSYDRGDRNSRPQRRDNRRRF
;
A
#
# COMPACT_ATOMS: atom_id res chain seq x y z
N ARG A 1 -20.32 49.36 35.22
CA ARG A 1 -21.76 48.96 35.17
C ARG A 1 -22.08 48.05 33.99
N ALA A 2 -21.63 48.35 32.76
CA ALA A 2 -21.86 47.50 31.59
C ALA A 2 -21.31 46.05 31.71
N GLN A 3 -20.13 45.87 32.32
CA GLN A 3 -19.52 44.55 32.51
C GLN A 3 -20.34 43.61 33.40
N ALA A 4 -20.93 44.13 34.49
CA ALA A 4 -21.75 43.33 35.40
C ALA A 4 -23.07 42.88 34.77
N ALA A 5 -23.67 43.73 33.93
CA ALA A 5 -24.87 43.37 33.16
C ALA A 5 -24.56 42.28 32.12
N ARG A 6 -23.41 42.38 31.43
CA ARG A 6 -22.95 41.38 30.47
C ARG A 6 -22.75 40.00 31.11
N LEU A 7 -22.08 39.94 32.27
CA LEU A 7 -21.86 38.66 32.98
C LEU A 7 -23.18 37.99 33.37
N LYS A 8 -24.16 38.79 33.79
CA LYS A 8 -25.50 38.29 34.13
C LYS A 8 -26.26 37.73 32.92
N ILE A 9 -26.03 38.28 31.73
CA ILE A 9 -26.59 37.76 30.48
C ILE A 9 -25.87 36.46 30.08
N ILE A 10 -24.54 36.40 30.21
CA ILE A 10 -23.76 35.21 29.92
C ILE A 10 -24.18 34.04 30.83
N ASP A 11 -24.38 34.27 32.14
CA ASP A 11 -24.88 33.24 33.07
C ASP A 11 -26.23 32.66 32.63
N VAL A 12 -27.16 33.49 32.13
CA VAL A 12 -28.46 33.02 31.65
C VAL A 12 -28.32 32.24 30.34
N MET A 13 -27.38 32.62 29.47
CA MET A 13 -27.07 31.88 28.24
C MET A 13 -26.40 30.53 28.54
N ASP A 14 -25.46 30.50 29.49
CA ASP A 14 -24.68 29.31 29.87
C ASP A 14 -25.58 28.26 30.55
N ASN A 15 -26.57 28.69 31.34
CA ASN A 15 -27.60 27.82 31.89
C ASN A 15 -28.50 27.17 30.82
N ALA A 16 -28.66 27.81 29.65
CA ALA A 16 -29.47 27.28 28.56
C ALA A 16 -28.66 26.38 27.61
N ILE A 17 -27.46 26.82 27.21
CA ILE A 17 -26.53 26.10 26.32
C ILE A 17 -25.10 26.44 26.75
N SER A 18 -24.48 25.57 27.55
CA SER A 18 -23.12 25.77 28.06
C SER A 18 -22.02 25.36 27.09
N GLN A 19 -22.34 24.45 26.16
CA GLN A 19 -21.40 23.98 25.13
C GLN A 19 -22.11 23.79 23.79
N PRO A 20 -21.39 23.97 22.66
CA PRO A 20 -21.90 23.57 21.36
C PRO A 20 -22.35 22.10 21.40
N LYS A 21 -23.50 21.78 20.81
CA LYS A 21 -23.95 20.39 20.72
C LYS A 21 -22.89 19.56 19.99
N ALA A 22 -22.42 18.50 20.63
CA ALA A 22 -21.40 17.60 20.07
C ALA A 22 -21.89 16.85 18.83
N GLU A 23 -23.20 16.65 18.71
CA GLU A 23 -23.82 15.97 17.57
C GLU A 23 -24.68 16.97 16.79
N ILE A 24 -24.29 17.17 15.52
CA ILE A 24 -25.05 17.94 14.54
C ILE A 24 -26.37 17.19 14.28
N SER A 25 -27.46 17.94 14.15
CA SER A 25 -28.80 17.39 13.88
C SER A 25 -28.78 16.47 12.66
N GLN A 26 -29.52 15.36 12.72
CA GLN A 26 -29.68 14.38 11.63
C GLN A 26 -30.22 14.97 10.30
N TYR A 27 -30.78 16.18 10.35
CA TYR A 27 -31.31 16.89 9.18
C TYR A 27 -30.44 18.08 8.75
N ALA A 28 -29.41 18.40 9.52
CA ALA A 28 -28.50 19.49 9.18
C ALA A 28 -27.43 18.94 8.23
N PRO A 29 -27.12 19.67 7.15
CA PRO A 29 -26.12 19.23 6.20
C PRO A 29 -24.78 19.08 6.90
N SER A 30 -24.18 17.91 6.74
CA SER A 30 -22.85 17.63 7.26
C SER A 30 -21.85 18.23 6.29
N ILE A 31 -20.95 19.07 6.82
CA ILE A 31 -19.83 19.63 6.06
C ILE A 31 -18.57 19.02 6.66
N GLU A 32 -17.85 18.27 5.84
CA GLU A 32 -16.53 17.77 6.21
C GLU A 32 -15.48 18.34 5.26
N GLU A 33 -14.32 18.65 5.82
CA GLU A 33 -13.21 19.26 5.12
C GLU A 33 -12.03 18.29 5.08
N ILE A 34 -11.41 18.17 3.91
CA ILE A 34 -10.21 17.34 3.70
C ILE A 34 -9.15 18.21 3.05
N GLN A 35 -7.94 18.16 3.58
CA GLN A 35 -6.78 18.79 2.97
C GLN A 35 -6.03 17.78 2.09
N LEU A 36 -5.88 18.10 0.81
CA LEU A 36 -5.15 17.29 -0.18
C LEU A 36 -3.91 18.05 -0.67
N LYS A 37 -2.91 17.30 -1.16
CA LYS A 37 -1.75 17.89 -1.85
C LYS A 37 -2.22 18.52 -3.18
N LYS A 38 -1.73 19.71 -3.51
CA LYS A 38 -2.12 20.46 -4.73
C LYS A 38 -1.96 19.66 -6.02
N GLU A 39 -0.95 18.81 -6.07
CA GLU A 39 -0.63 17.97 -7.24
C GLU A 39 -1.72 16.95 -7.56
N LEU A 40 -2.47 16.50 -6.55
CA LEU A 40 -3.47 15.43 -6.69
C LEU A 40 -4.88 15.97 -6.98
N ILE A 41 -5.08 17.29 -6.90
CA ILE A 41 -6.37 17.96 -7.19
C ILE A 41 -6.82 17.68 -8.63
N GLY A 42 -5.89 17.72 -9.60
CA GLY A 42 -6.19 17.47 -11.00
C GLY A 42 -6.74 16.07 -11.26
N THR A 43 -6.26 15.07 -10.51
CA THR A 43 -6.74 13.69 -10.59
C THR A 43 -8.15 13.53 -10.03
N VAL A 44 -8.46 14.22 -8.93
CA VAL A 44 -9.79 14.19 -8.31
C VAL A 44 -10.84 14.81 -9.24
N ILE A 45 -10.54 15.95 -9.87
CA ILE A 45 -11.42 16.62 -10.84
C ILE A 45 -11.58 15.76 -12.11
N GLY A 46 -10.49 15.16 -12.59
CA GLY A 46 -10.43 14.44 -13.85
C GLY A 46 -10.53 15.37 -15.08
N PRO A 47 -10.37 14.85 -16.31
CA PRO A 47 -10.39 15.66 -17.53
C PRO A 47 -11.76 16.35 -17.71
N GLY A 48 -11.78 17.68 -17.55
CA GLY A 48 -12.99 18.50 -17.70
C GLY A 48 -14.02 18.33 -16.57
N GLY A 49 -13.61 17.88 -15.38
CA GLY A 49 -14.52 17.76 -14.22
C GLY A 49 -15.45 16.55 -14.26
N LYS A 50 -15.24 15.60 -15.19
CA LYS A 50 -16.09 14.42 -15.33
C LYS A 50 -16.11 13.55 -14.07
N MET A 51 -14.96 13.40 -13.41
CA MET A 51 -14.83 12.54 -12.23
C MET A 51 -15.60 13.12 -11.04
N ILE A 52 -15.39 14.39 -10.72
CA ILE A 52 -16.17 15.08 -9.67
C ILE A 52 -17.66 15.06 -9.99
N ARG A 53 -18.05 15.31 -11.24
CA ARG A 53 -19.46 15.24 -11.64
C ARG A 53 -20.06 13.84 -11.42
N SER A 54 -19.36 12.77 -11.78
CA SER A 54 -19.85 11.41 -11.53
C SER A 54 -19.98 11.10 -10.03
N ILE A 55 -19.08 11.63 -9.19
CA ILE A 55 -19.18 11.45 -7.74
C ILE A 55 -20.41 12.21 -7.22
N ILE A 56 -20.58 13.48 -7.59
CA ILE A 56 -21.74 14.31 -7.22
C ILE A 56 -23.05 13.66 -7.66
N GLU A 57 -23.12 13.09 -8.87
CA GLU A 57 -24.31 12.41 -9.38
C GLU A 57 -24.64 11.15 -8.58
N ASN A 58 -23.63 10.36 -8.19
CA ASN A 58 -23.82 9.12 -7.44
C ASN A 58 -24.17 9.37 -5.96
N THR A 59 -23.50 10.32 -5.32
CA THR A 59 -23.66 10.59 -3.88
C THR A 59 -24.69 11.67 -3.59
N GLY A 60 -25.07 12.50 -4.57
CA GLY A 60 -25.96 13.63 -4.38
C GLY A 60 -25.41 14.69 -3.43
N THR A 61 -24.09 14.73 -3.24
CA THR A 61 -23.39 15.67 -2.35
C THR A 61 -22.80 16.83 -3.13
N GLU A 62 -22.70 18.00 -2.52
CA GLU A 62 -22.02 19.17 -3.07
C GLU A 62 -20.54 19.13 -2.69
N ILE A 63 -19.65 19.04 -3.69
CA ILE A 63 -18.20 18.96 -3.48
C ILE A 63 -17.57 20.24 -4.04
N ASN A 64 -16.98 21.04 -3.17
CA ASN A 64 -16.22 22.23 -3.55
C ASN A 64 -14.73 21.99 -3.35
N VAL A 65 -13.95 22.30 -4.37
CA VAL A 65 -12.50 22.14 -4.37
C VAL A 65 -11.86 23.50 -4.55
N ASN A 66 -11.01 23.89 -3.61
CA ASN A 66 -10.25 25.14 -3.68
C ASN A 66 -8.83 24.89 -4.24
N ASP A 67 -8.24 25.90 -4.86
CA ASP A 67 -6.87 25.88 -5.41
C ASP A 67 -5.78 25.65 -4.34
N GLU A 68 -6.16 25.77 -3.06
CA GLU A 68 -5.31 25.52 -1.91
C GLU A 68 -5.26 24.05 -1.50
N GLY A 69 -6.07 23.19 -2.12
CA GLY A 69 -6.20 21.77 -1.78
C GLY A 69 -7.19 21.48 -0.67
N LEU A 70 -8.00 22.47 -0.27
CA LEU A 70 -9.14 22.26 0.62
C LEU A 70 -10.33 21.73 -0.19
N VAL A 71 -10.74 20.49 0.08
CA VAL A 71 -11.95 19.90 -0.46
C VAL A 71 -13.01 19.90 0.63
N THR A 72 -14.13 20.57 0.37
CA THR A 72 -15.27 20.60 1.27
C THR A 72 -16.40 19.78 0.65
N VAL A 73 -16.91 18.82 1.41
CA VAL A 73 -18.02 17.96 1.00
C VAL A 73 -19.20 18.30 1.90
N ALA A 74 -20.28 18.79 1.29
CA ALA A 74 -21.52 19.12 1.96
C ALA A 74 -22.66 18.22 1.46
N GLY A 75 -23.49 17.71 2.37
CA GLY A 75 -24.64 16.90 1.98
C GLY A 75 -25.67 16.75 3.09
N VAL A 76 -26.92 16.50 2.70
CA VAL A 76 -28.05 16.27 3.61
C VAL A 76 -27.92 14.91 4.31
N ASP A 77 -27.42 13.91 3.59
CA ASP A 77 -27.23 12.54 4.08
C ASP A 77 -25.80 12.32 4.60
N ARG A 78 -25.65 12.10 5.91
CA ARG A 78 -24.32 11.85 6.52
C ARG A 78 -23.63 10.60 5.95
N THR A 79 -24.38 9.57 5.60
CA THR A 79 -23.84 8.32 5.03
C THR A 79 -23.22 8.55 3.66
N LYS A 80 -23.90 9.28 2.77
CA LYS A 80 -23.39 9.59 1.42
C LYS A 80 -22.23 10.56 1.45
N VAL A 81 -22.23 11.50 2.39
CA VAL A 81 -21.08 12.38 2.65
C VAL A 81 -19.87 11.53 3.06
N ALA A 82 -20.03 10.58 3.96
CA ALA A 82 -18.95 9.66 4.34
C ALA A 82 -18.46 8.81 3.16
N GLU A 83 -19.35 8.26 2.34
CA GLU A 83 -18.99 7.51 1.13
C GLU A 83 -18.21 8.37 0.12
N ALA A 84 -18.65 9.61 -0.13
CA ALA A 84 -17.94 10.55 -1.01
C ALA A 84 -16.52 10.84 -0.51
N ILE A 85 -16.39 11.01 0.80
CA ILE A 85 -15.10 11.28 1.47
C ILE A 85 -14.19 10.07 1.38
N GLU A 86 -14.69 8.86 1.62
CA GLU A 86 -13.90 7.65 1.44
C GLU A 86 -13.48 7.46 -0.01
N PHE A 87 -14.35 7.77 -0.97
CA PHE A 87 -14.02 7.71 -2.39
C PHE A 87 -12.88 8.69 -2.75
N ILE A 88 -12.97 9.94 -2.28
CA ILE A 88 -11.91 10.95 -2.49
C ILE A 88 -10.62 10.54 -1.79
N LYS A 89 -10.69 10.03 -0.56
CA LYS A 89 -9.52 9.50 0.16
C LYS A 89 -8.88 8.36 -0.61
N ASN A 90 -9.65 7.42 -1.15
CA ASN A 90 -9.15 6.28 -1.91
C ASN A 90 -8.51 6.68 -3.25
N LEU A 91 -9.02 7.73 -3.90
CA LEU A 91 -8.41 8.29 -5.12
C LEU A 91 -7.04 8.91 -4.84
N VAL A 92 -6.88 9.57 -3.69
CA VAL A 92 -5.71 10.39 -3.37
C VAL A 92 -4.69 9.65 -2.50
N ARG A 93 -5.10 8.57 -1.83
CA ARG A 93 -4.21 7.77 -0.97
C ARG A 93 -3.06 7.20 -1.82
N GLU A 94 -1.86 7.65 -1.50
CA GLU A 94 -0.63 7.00 -1.95
C GLU A 94 -0.51 5.68 -1.21
N ILE A 95 -0.26 4.62 -1.96
CA ILE A 95 -0.08 3.28 -1.40
C ILE A 95 1.32 3.28 -0.80
N GLU A 96 1.46 3.02 0.50
CA GLU A 96 2.77 2.89 1.14
C GLU A 96 3.22 1.42 1.17
N PRO A 97 4.53 1.15 1.01
CA PRO A 97 5.06 -0.20 1.17
C PRO A 97 4.82 -0.70 2.59
N GLY A 98 4.23 -1.89 2.72
CA GLY A 98 3.89 -2.52 3.98
C GLY A 98 2.41 -2.47 4.36
N GLU A 99 1.57 -1.69 3.65
CA GLU A 99 0.13 -1.67 3.89
C GLU A 99 -0.56 -2.92 3.32
N GLU A 100 -1.57 -3.41 4.03
CA GLU A 100 -2.43 -4.52 3.61
C GLU A 100 -3.75 -3.99 3.08
N PHE A 101 -4.20 -4.53 1.95
CA PHE A 101 -5.44 -4.16 1.31
C PHE A 101 -6.23 -5.39 0.86
N GLU A 102 -7.54 -5.23 0.77
CA GLU A 102 -8.42 -6.18 0.10
C GLU A 102 -8.59 -5.73 -1.35
N GLY A 103 -8.10 -6.55 -2.28
CA GLY A 103 -8.13 -6.24 -3.70
C GLY A 103 -8.88 -7.30 -4.51
N THR A 104 -9.33 -6.92 -5.70
CA THR A 104 -10.04 -7.82 -6.62
C THR A 104 -9.14 -8.20 -7.79
N VAL A 105 -9.07 -9.48 -8.14
CA VAL A 105 -8.26 -9.96 -9.26
C VAL A 105 -8.88 -9.48 -10.58
N THR A 106 -8.19 -8.62 -11.33
CA THR A 106 -8.68 -8.11 -12.63
C THR A 106 -8.28 -9.02 -13.79
N ARG A 107 -7.07 -9.58 -13.76
CA ARG A 107 -6.55 -10.46 -14.81
C ARG A 107 -5.45 -11.37 -14.28
N ILE A 108 -5.29 -12.53 -14.92
CA ILE A 108 -4.29 -13.54 -14.56
C ILE A 108 -3.37 -13.77 -15.76
N MET A 109 -2.07 -13.83 -15.52
CA MET A 109 -1.03 -14.15 -16.51
C MET A 109 -0.20 -15.34 -16.02
N ALA A 110 0.59 -15.95 -16.92
CA ALA A 110 1.41 -17.13 -16.57
C ALA A 110 2.45 -16.87 -15.45
N PHE A 111 2.87 -15.62 -15.26
CA PHE A 111 3.87 -15.23 -14.25
C PHE A 111 3.27 -14.58 -12.99
N GLY A 112 1.95 -14.36 -12.94
CA GLY A 112 1.31 -13.70 -11.80
C GLY A 112 -0.13 -13.26 -12.04
N ALA A 113 -0.73 -12.64 -11.02
CA ALA A 113 -2.08 -12.10 -11.06
C ALA A 113 -2.05 -10.59 -10.80
N PHE A 114 -2.87 -9.85 -11.54
CA PHE A 114 -3.07 -8.42 -11.30
C PHE A 114 -4.27 -8.25 -10.38
N VAL A 115 -4.06 -7.49 -9.31
CA VAL A 115 -5.05 -7.22 -8.29
C VAL A 115 -5.27 -5.71 -8.24
N GLU A 116 -6.51 -5.29 -8.41
CA GLU A 116 -6.92 -3.90 -8.20
C GLU A 116 -7.13 -3.67 -6.71
N VAL A 117 -6.34 -2.76 -6.16
CA VAL A 117 -6.29 -2.45 -4.72
C VAL A 117 -7.04 -1.15 -4.42
N LEU A 118 -6.88 -0.16 -5.30
CA LEU A 118 -7.59 1.11 -5.27
C LEU A 118 -8.07 1.44 -6.69
N PRO A 119 -9.16 2.20 -6.86
CA PRO A 119 -9.68 2.56 -8.17
C PRO A 119 -8.60 3.22 -9.04
N GLY A 120 -8.20 2.55 -10.11
CA GLY A 120 -7.14 3.01 -11.03
C GLY A 120 -5.70 2.67 -10.61
N LYS A 121 -5.49 1.92 -9.52
CA LYS A 121 -4.18 1.38 -9.11
C LYS A 121 -4.23 -0.16 -9.08
N GLU A 122 -3.62 -0.76 -10.09
CA GLU A 122 -3.38 -2.21 -10.16
C GLU A 122 -1.98 -2.55 -9.65
N GLY A 123 -1.86 -3.64 -8.89
CA GLY A 123 -0.59 -4.22 -8.52
C GLY A 123 -0.42 -5.64 -9.03
N LEU A 124 0.83 -6.06 -9.21
CA LEU A 124 1.18 -7.39 -9.68
C LEU A 124 1.57 -8.28 -8.49
N VAL A 125 0.91 -9.42 -8.37
CA VAL A 125 1.36 -10.50 -7.49
C VAL A 125 2.12 -11.52 -8.33
N HIS A 126 3.41 -11.70 -8.05
CA HIS A 126 4.24 -12.70 -8.72
C HIS A 126 3.91 -14.12 -8.20
N VAL A 127 3.99 -15.15 -9.05
CA VAL A 127 3.67 -16.56 -8.71
C VAL A 127 4.40 -17.08 -7.45
N SER A 128 5.62 -16.61 -7.19
CA SER A 128 6.40 -16.99 -5.99
C SER A 128 5.89 -16.35 -4.68
N LYS A 129 4.98 -15.37 -4.79
CA LYS A 129 4.41 -14.61 -3.69
C LYS A 129 2.89 -14.81 -3.57
N MET A 130 2.34 -15.78 -4.32
CA MET A 130 0.91 -16.17 -4.30
C MET A 130 0.61 -17.31 -3.31
N SER A 131 1.60 -18.12 -2.95
CA SER A 131 1.44 -19.28 -2.06
C SER A 131 2.75 -19.62 -1.36
N SER A 132 2.68 -20.37 -0.27
CA SER A 132 3.85 -20.96 0.41
C SER A 132 4.44 -22.17 -0.34
N GLY A 133 3.74 -22.68 -1.36
CA GLY A 133 4.17 -23.81 -2.20
C GLY A 133 4.54 -23.44 -3.64
N PHE A 134 5.01 -24.41 -4.41
CA PHE A 134 5.26 -24.23 -5.85
C PHE A 134 3.93 -24.14 -6.61
N VAL A 135 3.69 -22.98 -7.23
CA VAL A 135 2.53 -22.74 -8.08
C VAL A 135 2.93 -23.02 -9.52
N LYS A 136 2.33 -24.03 -10.14
CA LYS A 136 2.56 -24.34 -11.55
C LYS A 136 1.77 -23.39 -12.46
N ASP A 137 0.50 -23.17 -12.11
CA ASP A 137 -0.40 -22.28 -12.83
C ASP A 137 -1.15 -21.38 -11.82
N PRO A 138 -1.06 -20.04 -11.92
CA PRO A 138 -1.74 -19.14 -10.99
C PRO A 138 -3.27 -19.17 -11.11
N ALA A 139 -3.79 -19.64 -12.24
CA ALA A 139 -5.22 -19.81 -12.48
C ALA A 139 -5.87 -20.92 -11.62
N ASP A 140 -5.07 -21.81 -11.02
CA ASP A 140 -5.58 -22.86 -10.14
C ASP A 140 -5.84 -22.36 -8.71
N ILE A 141 -5.29 -21.19 -8.35
CA ILE A 141 -5.35 -20.63 -6.99
C ILE A 141 -6.29 -19.44 -6.91
N VAL A 142 -6.34 -18.62 -7.96
CA VAL A 142 -7.20 -17.44 -8.02
C VAL A 142 -7.95 -17.38 -9.33
N SER A 143 -9.19 -16.93 -9.28
CA SER A 143 -10.03 -16.63 -10.43
C SER A 143 -10.17 -15.12 -10.63
N VAL A 144 -10.46 -14.70 -11.85
CA VAL A 144 -10.80 -13.31 -12.14
C VAL A 144 -12.08 -12.93 -11.39
N GLY A 145 -12.03 -11.85 -10.62
CA GLY A 145 -13.13 -11.39 -9.77
C GLY A 145 -13.03 -11.83 -8.30
N ASP A 146 -12.04 -12.65 -7.94
CA ASP A 146 -11.86 -13.06 -6.54
C ASP A 146 -11.32 -11.93 -5.68
N LYS A 147 -11.81 -11.87 -4.44
CA LYS A 147 -11.34 -10.94 -3.41
C LYS A 147 -10.21 -11.59 -2.61
N VAL A 148 -9.04 -10.96 -2.63
CA VAL A 148 -7.82 -11.46 -1.98
C VAL A 148 -7.18 -10.39 -1.10
N LYS A 149 -6.56 -10.81 0.00
CA LYS A 149 -5.78 -9.91 0.87
C LYS A 149 -4.34 -9.85 0.40
N VAL A 150 -3.92 -8.66 0.01
CA VAL A 150 -2.60 -8.39 -0.55
C VAL A 150 -1.88 -7.34 0.27
N LYS A 151 -0.58 -7.53 0.48
CA LYS A 151 0.33 -6.59 1.10
C LYS A 151 1.23 -5.97 0.06
N VAL A 152 1.47 -4.67 0.17
CA VAL A 152 2.42 -3.96 -0.70
C VAL A 152 3.82 -4.30 -0.25
N ASN A 153 4.61 -4.91 -1.13
CA ASN A 153 6.01 -5.22 -0.83
C ASN A 153 6.91 -4.05 -1.22
N GLU A 154 6.81 -3.61 -2.47
CA GLU A 154 7.67 -2.55 -3.02
C GLU A 154 6.95 -1.83 -4.17
N ILE A 155 7.27 -0.55 -4.34
CA ILE A 155 6.78 0.24 -5.48
C ILE A 155 8.00 0.58 -6.34
N ASP A 156 7.98 0.12 -7.58
CA ASP A 156 9.05 0.39 -8.53
C ASP A 156 9.04 1.87 -8.94
N SER A 157 10.20 2.36 -9.38
CA SER A 157 10.43 3.70 -9.95
C SER A 157 9.49 4.10 -11.09
N GLN A 158 8.87 3.12 -11.75
CA GLN A 158 7.85 3.32 -12.80
C GLN A 158 6.41 3.40 -12.25
N GLY A 159 6.22 3.38 -10.93
CA GLY A 159 4.90 3.39 -10.29
C GLY A 159 4.16 2.05 -10.29
N ARG A 160 4.87 0.95 -10.60
CA ARG A 160 4.31 -0.41 -10.55
C ARG A 160 4.35 -0.94 -9.12
N ILE A 161 3.23 -1.45 -8.64
CA ILE A 161 3.08 -1.92 -7.27
C ILE A 161 3.31 -3.42 -7.24
N ASN A 162 4.36 -3.87 -6.56
CA ASN A 162 4.60 -5.29 -6.32
C ASN A 162 3.85 -5.70 -5.06
N LEU A 163 2.87 -6.57 -5.24
CA LEU A 163 2.02 -7.09 -4.20
C LEU A 163 2.46 -8.50 -3.81
N GLN A 164 2.19 -8.84 -2.56
CA GLN A 164 2.37 -10.17 -2.00
C GLN A 164 1.03 -10.62 -1.42
N MET A 165 0.62 -11.86 -1.66
CA MET A 165 -0.60 -12.39 -1.06
C MET A 165 -0.34 -12.75 0.41
N THR A 166 -1.17 -12.21 1.30
CA THR A 166 -1.12 -12.51 2.75
C THR A 166 -2.19 -13.52 3.12
N ALA A 167 -3.33 -13.55 2.41
CA ALA A 167 -4.34 -14.60 2.58
C ALA A 167 -4.93 -15.01 1.24
N MET A 168 -5.15 -16.32 1.10
CA MET A 168 -5.90 -16.91 -0.02
C MET A 168 -7.39 -16.55 0.07
N PRO A 169 -8.16 -16.71 -1.02
CA PRO A 169 -9.63 -16.56 -1.00
C PRO A 169 -10.31 -17.39 0.09
N ASP A 170 -9.70 -18.52 0.45
CA ASP A 170 -10.18 -19.48 1.46
C ASP A 170 -9.97 -19.01 2.92
N GLY A 171 -9.36 -17.83 3.12
CA GLY A 171 -9.04 -17.27 4.42
C GLY A 171 -7.81 -17.88 5.09
N THR A 172 -7.09 -18.77 4.42
CA THR A 172 -5.82 -19.33 4.91
C THR A 172 -4.72 -18.27 4.86
N PRO A 173 -4.10 -17.93 6.01
CA PRO A 173 -2.99 -17.00 6.05
C PRO A 173 -1.74 -17.65 5.44
N ILE A 174 -1.12 -16.97 4.48
CA ILE A 174 0.10 -17.41 3.82
C ILE A 174 1.28 -16.80 4.59
N VAL A 175 2.04 -17.65 5.27
CA VAL A 175 3.32 -17.25 5.87
C VAL A 175 4.42 -17.47 4.85
N ILE A 176 4.83 -16.40 4.18
CA ILE A 176 5.99 -16.44 3.27
C ILE A 176 7.23 -16.34 4.15
N GLN A 177 7.94 -17.47 4.30
CA GLN A 177 9.25 -17.47 4.96
C GLN A 177 10.22 -16.66 4.10
N GLU A 178 10.60 -15.48 4.58
CA GLU A 178 11.74 -14.75 4.02
C GLU A 178 12.98 -15.61 4.19
N GLN A 179 13.46 -16.21 3.10
CA GLN A 179 14.81 -16.75 3.11
C GLN A 179 15.76 -15.57 3.24
N PRO A 180 16.63 -15.53 4.27
CA PRO A 180 17.62 -14.47 4.38
C PRO A 180 18.47 -14.50 3.10
N GLN A 181 18.48 -13.39 2.38
CA GLN A 181 19.37 -13.21 1.24
C GLN A 181 20.79 -13.48 1.73
N GLY A 182 21.42 -14.49 1.13
CA GLY A 182 22.70 -15.02 1.58
C GLY A 182 23.73 -13.90 1.68
N SER A 183 24.26 -13.69 2.89
CA SER A 183 25.49 -12.95 3.09
C SER A 183 26.57 -13.55 2.20
N ASP A 184 27.11 -12.74 1.30
CA ASP A 184 28.24 -13.04 0.42
C ASP A 184 29.33 -13.85 1.15
N GLY A 185 29.26 -15.17 0.96
CA GLY A 185 30.30 -16.09 1.37
C GLY A 185 31.49 -15.90 0.46
N ARG A 186 32.37 -14.95 0.82
CA ARG A 186 33.73 -14.85 0.29
C ARG A 186 34.36 -16.25 0.33
N ARG A 187 34.39 -16.93 -0.82
CA ARG A 187 35.16 -18.16 -1.02
C ARG A 187 36.64 -17.80 -0.95
N GLN A 188 37.18 -17.82 0.26
CA GLN A 188 38.61 -17.85 0.50
C GLN A 188 39.09 -19.23 0.06
N GLY A 189 39.58 -19.32 -1.17
CA GLY A 189 40.21 -20.51 -1.73
C GLY A 189 41.49 -20.82 -0.97
N GLY A 190 41.37 -21.52 0.16
CA GLY A 190 42.48 -22.16 0.85
C GLY A 190 42.84 -23.46 0.14
N GLY A 191 43.69 -23.37 -0.88
CA GLY A 191 44.33 -24.53 -1.51
C GLY A 191 45.41 -25.10 -0.61
N SER A 192 45.00 -25.94 0.35
CA SER A 192 45.88 -26.80 1.13
C SER A 192 46.25 -28.02 0.29
N TYR A 193 47.47 -28.08 -0.21
CA TYR A 193 48.04 -29.31 -0.78
C TYR A 193 48.94 -29.95 0.27
N ASP A 194 48.34 -30.85 1.07
CA ASP A 194 49.06 -31.74 1.97
C ASP A 194 49.19 -33.14 1.35
N ARG A 195 50.45 -33.58 1.26
CA ARG A 195 50.99 -34.94 1.39
C ARG A 195 50.55 -36.10 0.48
N GLY A 196 51.59 -36.68 -0.12
CA GLY A 196 51.71 -38.09 -0.48
C GLY A 196 53.01 -38.31 -1.26
N ASP A 197 54.16 -38.33 -0.57
CA ASP A 197 54.90 -39.57 -0.31
C ASP A 197 55.40 -40.28 -1.58
N ARG A 198 56.71 -40.20 -1.86
CA ARG A 198 57.56 -41.35 -2.24
C ARG A 198 59.00 -40.97 -2.56
N ASN A 199 59.87 -41.77 -1.95
CA ASN A 199 61.21 -42.15 -2.40
C ASN A 199 62.42 -41.23 -2.14
N SER A 200 62.97 -41.41 -0.95
CA SER A 200 64.24 -42.12 -0.74
C SER A 200 65.36 -41.89 -1.77
N ARG A 201 66.33 -41.09 -1.34
CA ARG A 201 67.75 -41.15 -1.76
C ARG A 201 68.29 -42.59 -1.63
N PRO A 202 69.26 -42.95 -2.46
CA PRO A 202 70.61 -43.02 -1.92
C PRO A 202 71.65 -42.27 -2.75
N GLN A 203 72.68 -41.81 -2.05
CA GLN A 203 73.91 -41.23 -2.57
C GLN A 203 74.70 -42.26 -3.39
N ARG A 204 75.38 -41.82 -4.45
CA ARG A 204 76.76 -42.24 -4.74
C ARG A 204 77.50 -41.29 -5.67
N ARG A 205 78.46 -40.63 -5.03
CA ARG A 205 79.77 -40.11 -5.46
C ARG A 205 80.40 -40.65 -6.76
N ASP A 206 81.16 -39.72 -7.33
CA ASP A 206 82.51 -39.84 -7.89
C ASP A 206 82.73 -39.97 -9.42
N ASN A 207 83.11 -38.81 -9.98
CA ASN A 207 84.46 -38.52 -10.46
C ASN A 207 84.92 -39.07 -11.83
N ARG A 208 85.23 -38.15 -12.76
CA ARG A 208 86.37 -38.09 -13.74
C ARG A 208 85.89 -37.38 -15.02
N ARG A 209 86.35 -36.15 -15.28
CA ARG A 209 87.59 -35.75 -15.99
C ARG A 209 87.57 -35.99 -17.51
N ARG A 210 87.66 -34.85 -18.24
CA ARG A 210 88.43 -34.58 -19.48
C ARG A 210 88.00 -35.38 -20.72
N PHE A 211 88.03 -34.87 -21.95
CA PHE A 211 88.79 -33.79 -22.60
C PHE A 211 87.89 -33.07 -23.60
#